data_AF-W7QNE0-F1
#
_entry.id   AF-W7QNE0-F1
#
_cell.length_a   1.000
_cell.length_b   1.000
_cell.length_c   1.000
_cell.angle_alpha   90.00
_cell.angle_beta   90.00
_cell.angle_gamma   90.00
#
_symmetry.space_group_name_H-M   'P 1'
#
loop_
_entity.id
_entity.type
_entity.pdbx_description
1 polymer ?
#
loop_
_entity_poly.entity_id
_entity_poly.type
_entity_poly.pdbx_seq_one_letter_code
_entity_poly.pdbx_strand_id
1 'polypeptide(L)'
;MDNVITYDVETSYPYLEDDLQVDQRTFEAMWKLFCNIKEHWQLSVPEQGVKSQLLVFMQNRIKVDLNYYADYKNAAKVIRELTYQLGEKAAYEKLFTDPAANLQPPKTHLARARQRVSNEFITLALAVGGFKTFGAKNALGYISGANIAGATPYRTIEDV
;
A
#
# COMPACT_ATOMS: atom_id res chain seq x y z
N MET A 1 39.59 -9.79 -32.13
CA MET A 1 38.27 -10.35 -32.45
C MET A 1 37.67 -10.76 -31.12
N ASP A 2 36.73 -9.96 -30.66
CA ASP A 2 36.24 -9.98 -29.29
C ASP A 2 35.32 -11.18 -29.05
N ASN A 3 35.64 -11.98 -28.04
CA ASN A 3 34.79 -13.07 -27.58
C ASN A 3 33.59 -12.48 -26.82
N VAL A 4 32.46 -12.34 -27.51
CA VAL A 4 31.18 -12.00 -26.88
C VAL A 4 30.70 -13.22 -26.11
N ILE A 5 30.86 -13.19 -24.78
CA ILE A 5 30.25 -14.16 -23.88
C ILE A 5 28.76 -13.83 -23.80
N THR A 6 27.92 -14.56 -24.55
CA THR A 6 26.48 -14.56 -24.33
C THR A 6 26.19 -15.33 -23.05
N TYR A 7 25.74 -14.63 -22.02
CA TYR A 7 25.14 -15.25 -20.85
C TYR A 7 23.72 -15.67 -21.23
N ASP A 8 23.47 -16.97 -21.40
CA ASP A 8 22.13 -17.51 -21.30
C ASP A 8 21.70 -17.34 -19.84
N VAL A 9 21.01 -16.24 -19.56
CA VAL A 9 20.30 -16.08 -18.29
C VAL A 9 19.01 -16.88 -18.43
N GLU A 10 19.09 -18.19 -18.24
CA GLU A 10 17.92 -18.96 -17.82
C GLU A 10 17.42 -18.33 -16.53
N THR A 11 16.43 -17.43 -16.64
CA THR A 11 15.67 -16.96 -15.48
C THR A 11 14.73 -18.08 -15.07
N SER A 12 15.29 -19.16 -14.54
CA SER A 12 14.51 -19.99 -13.62
C SER A 12 14.26 -19.09 -12.42
N TYR A 13 13.04 -18.56 -12.25
CA TYR A 13 12.64 -17.89 -11.01
C TYR A 13 12.31 -18.98 -9.98
N PRO A 14 13.21 -19.39 -9.08
CA PRO A 14 13.06 -20.60 -8.27
C PRO A 14 12.24 -20.36 -6.98
N TYR A 15 11.49 -19.25 -6.88
CA TYR A 15 10.97 -18.75 -5.59
C TYR A 15 9.44 -18.58 -5.49
N LEU A 16 8.65 -19.28 -6.31
CA LEU A 16 7.18 -19.21 -6.26
C LEU A 16 6.47 -20.46 -5.71
N GLU A 17 7.20 -21.46 -5.19
CA GLU A 17 6.54 -22.71 -4.74
C GLU A 17 6.05 -22.68 -3.28
N ASP A 18 6.38 -21.64 -2.50
CA ASP A 18 5.82 -21.41 -1.15
C ASP A 18 5.40 -19.93 -1.03
N ASP A 19 4.28 -19.58 -1.66
CA ASP A 19 3.73 -18.23 -1.57
C ASP A 19 3.39 -17.91 -0.10
N LEU A 20 4.17 -17.03 0.52
CA LEU A 20 3.89 -16.53 1.86
C LEU A 20 2.60 -15.69 1.82
N GLN A 21 1.48 -16.36 2.10
CA GLN A 21 0.15 -15.76 1.98
C GLN A 21 -0.23 -15.01 3.26
N VAL A 22 -0.72 -13.78 3.08
CA VAL A 22 -1.38 -13.04 4.15
C VAL A 22 -2.67 -13.77 4.48
N ASP A 23 -2.86 -14.15 5.75
CA ASP A 23 -4.09 -14.80 6.16
C ASP A 23 -5.31 -13.88 5.96
N GLN A 24 -6.46 -14.48 5.65
CA GLN A 24 -7.68 -13.72 5.29
C GLN A 24 -8.09 -12.73 6.38
N ARG A 25 -7.91 -13.06 7.66
CA ARG A 25 -8.35 -12.18 8.76
C ARG A 25 -7.47 -10.94 8.84
N THR A 26 -6.15 -11.11 8.69
CA THR A 26 -5.22 -9.99 8.61
C THR A 26 -5.51 -9.13 7.39
N PHE A 27 -5.74 -9.74 6.22
CA PHE A 27 -6.03 -9.00 5.00
C PHE A 27 -7.34 -8.20 5.10
N GLU A 28 -8.43 -8.76 5.63
CA GLU A 28 -9.67 -8.02 5.83
C GLU A 28 -9.51 -6.85 6.82
N ALA A 29 -8.71 -7.03 7.88
CA ALA A 29 -8.41 -5.95 8.82
C ALA A 29 -7.62 -4.81 8.13
N MET A 30 -6.66 -5.15 7.28
CA MET A 30 -5.87 -4.19 6.51
C MET A 30 -6.71 -3.50 5.43
N TRP A 31 -7.61 -4.21 4.77
CA TRP A 31 -8.58 -3.63 3.85
C TRP A 31 -9.49 -2.62 4.57
N LYS A 32 -10.02 -3.00 5.74
CA LYS A 32 -10.87 -2.11 6.55
C LYS A 32 -10.10 -0.87 7.03
N LEU A 33 -8.84 -1.02 7.41
CA LEU A 33 -7.94 0.10 7.72
C LEU A 33 -7.80 1.05 6.52
N PHE A 34 -7.53 0.51 5.33
CA PHE A 34 -7.40 1.29 4.11
C PHE A 34 -8.68 2.06 3.76
N CYS A 35 -9.86 1.43 3.91
CA CYS A 35 -11.16 2.10 3.75
C CYS A 35 -11.35 3.25 4.73
N ASN A 36 -11.04 3.04 6.02
CA ASN A 36 -11.15 4.09 7.03
C ASN A 36 -10.19 5.26 6.78
N ILE A 37 -8.99 4.99 6.25
CA ILE A 37 -8.05 6.04 5.80
C ILE A 37 -8.69 6.83 4.65
N LYS A 38 -9.20 6.15 3.63
CA LYS A 38 -9.86 6.82 2.49
C LYS A 38 -11.00 7.73 2.96
N GLU A 39 -11.83 7.24 3.87
CA GLU A 39 -12.96 7.99 4.42
C GLU A 39 -12.50 9.18 5.30
N HIS A 40 -11.53 8.96 6.19
CA HIS A 40 -11.04 9.98 7.12
C HIS A 40 -10.40 11.18 6.38
N TRP A 41 -9.62 10.92 5.33
CA TRP A 41 -9.00 11.97 4.51
C TRP A 41 -9.80 12.35 3.25
N GLN A 42 -11.03 11.84 3.10
CA GLN A 42 -11.93 12.12 1.97
C GLN A 42 -11.26 11.89 0.59
N LEU A 43 -10.50 10.81 0.46
CA LEU A 43 -9.71 10.50 -0.72
C LEU A 43 -10.57 9.86 -1.82
N SER A 44 -10.42 10.34 -3.07
CA SER A 44 -11.10 9.78 -4.24
C SER A 44 -10.28 8.61 -4.80
N VAL A 45 -10.55 7.40 -4.32
CA VAL A 45 -9.88 6.17 -4.76
C VAL A 45 -10.82 5.39 -5.67
N PRO A 46 -10.35 4.83 -6.81
CA PRO A 46 -11.19 4.00 -7.69
C PRO A 46 -11.83 2.84 -6.92
N GLU A 47 -13.09 2.52 -7.22
CA GLU A 47 -13.80 1.43 -6.51
C GLU A 47 -13.35 0.05 -6.98
N GLN A 48 -13.01 -0.09 -8.26
CA GLN A 48 -12.70 -1.38 -8.86
C GLN A 48 -11.21 -1.73 -8.72
N GLY A 49 -10.92 -2.95 -8.28
CA GLY A 49 -9.57 -3.53 -8.29
C GLY A 49 -8.65 -3.10 -7.15
N VAL A 50 -8.99 -2.06 -6.38
CA VAL A 50 -8.11 -1.54 -5.31
C VAL A 50 -7.90 -2.53 -4.18
N LYS A 51 -8.91 -3.33 -3.83
CA LYS A 51 -8.75 -4.41 -2.84
C LYS A 51 -7.68 -5.42 -3.28
N SER A 52 -7.71 -5.84 -4.54
CA SER A 52 -6.69 -6.75 -5.09
C SER A 52 -5.31 -6.09 -5.17
N GLN A 53 -5.24 -4.82 -5.54
CA GLN A 53 -3.98 -4.06 -5.56
C GLN A 53 -3.37 -3.94 -4.16
N LEU A 54 -4.19 -3.75 -3.11
CA LEU A 54 -3.72 -3.74 -1.73
C LEU A 54 -3.12 -5.10 -1.34
N LEU A 55 -3.74 -6.21 -1.74
CA LEU A 55 -3.21 -7.54 -1.46
C LEU A 55 -1.82 -7.73 -2.08
N VAL A 56 -1.68 -7.40 -3.37
CA VAL A 56 -0.39 -7.48 -4.09
C VAL A 56 0.65 -6.57 -3.44
N PHE A 57 0.26 -5.35 -3.05
CA PHE A 57 1.14 -4.42 -2.34
C PHE A 57 1.68 -5.05 -1.04
N MET A 58 0.81 -5.62 -0.21
CA MET A 58 1.20 -6.27 1.04
C MET A 58 2.12 -7.47 0.80
N GLN A 59 1.80 -8.31 -0.18
CA GLN A 59 2.64 -9.46 -0.54
C GLN A 59 4.03 -9.02 -1.02
N ASN A 60 4.11 -7.97 -1.83
CA ASN A 60 5.38 -7.41 -2.28
C ASN A 60 6.22 -6.88 -1.12
N ARG A 61 5.59 -6.19 -0.15
CA ARG A 61 6.29 -5.73 1.06
C ARG A 61 6.83 -6.88 1.90
N ILE A 62 6.05 -7.94 2.07
CA ILE A 62 6.47 -9.15 2.80
C ILE A 62 7.64 -9.85 2.09
N LYS A 63 7.63 -9.90 0.75
CA LYS A 63 8.75 -10.45 -0.04
C LYS A 63 10.05 -9.65 0.13
N VAL A 64 9.94 -8.35 0.37
CA VAL A 64 11.11 -7.48 0.63
C VAL A 64 11.60 -7.60 2.06
N ASP A 65 10.69 -7.64 3.05
CA ASP A 65 11.01 -7.81 4.46
C ASP A 65 9.88 -8.57 5.17
N LEU A 66 10.20 -9.75 5.70
CA LEU A 66 9.24 -10.62 6.39
C LEU A 66 8.63 -9.97 7.64
N ASN A 67 9.28 -8.94 8.22
CA ASN A 67 8.74 -8.19 9.35
C ASN A 67 7.42 -7.49 9.01
N TYR A 68 7.15 -7.19 7.74
CA TYR A 68 5.86 -6.62 7.32
C TYR A 68 4.68 -7.50 7.71
N TYR A 69 4.82 -8.82 7.63
CA TYR A 69 3.74 -9.72 8.03
C TYR A 69 3.44 -9.62 9.53
N ALA A 70 4.48 -9.55 10.36
CA ALA A 70 4.34 -9.33 11.80
C ALA A 70 3.73 -7.94 12.09
N ASP A 71 4.13 -6.91 11.35
CA ASP A 71 3.59 -5.54 11.48
C ASP A 71 2.10 -5.49 11.12
N TYR A 72 1.65 -6.17 10.06
CA TYR A 72 0.23 -6.26 9.69
C TYR A 72 -0.60 -6.99 10.74
N LYS A 73 -0.10 -8.11 11.28
CA LYS A 73 -0.77 -8.83 12.37
C LYS A 73 -0.86 -7.99 13.65
N ASN A 74 0.21 -7.25 13.97
CA ASN A 74 0.22 -6.30 15.07
C ASN A 74 -0.85 -5.20 14.87
N ALA A 75 -0.92 -4.61 13.67
CA ALA A 75 -1.93 -3.60 13.36
C ALA A 75 -3.36 -4.14 13.48
N ALA A 76 -3.63 -5.35 12.97
CA ALA A 76 -4.94 -5.99 13.12
C ALA A 76 -5.32 -6.20 14.59
N LYS A 77 -4.36 -6.61 15.44
CA LYS A 77 -4.57 -6.76 16.89
C LYS A 77 -4.87 -5.42 17.57
N VAL A 78 -4.08 -4.39 17.27
CA VAL A 78 -4.26 -3.03 17.82
C VAL A 78 -5.62 -2.46 17.44
N ILE A 79 -6.03 -2.56 16.17
CA ILE A 79 -7.34 -2.09 15.70
C ILE A 79 -8.45 -2.79 16.48
N ARG A 80 -8.39 -4.11 16.62
CA ARG A 80 -9.38 -4.88 17.37
C ARG A 80 -9.48 -4.43 18.83
N GLU A 81 -8.34 -4.24 19.50
CA GLU A 81 -8.29 -3.81 20.90
C GLU A 81 -8.80 -2.37 21.08
N LEU A 82 -8.42 -1.45 20.19
CA LEU A 82 -8.93 -0.08 20.21
C LEU A 82 -10.44 -0.04 19.95
N THR A 83 -10.93 -0.81 18.97
CA THR A 83 -12.37 -0.88 18.66
C THR A 83 -13.17 -1.44 19.83
N TYR A 84 -12.62 -2.43 20.55
CA TYR A 84 -13.25 -2.95 21.76
C TYR A 84 -13.33 -1.89 22.88
N GLN A 85 -12.29 -1.07 23.05
CA GLN A 85 -12.23 -0.07 24.12
C GLN A 85 -13.01 1.21 23.83
N LEU A 86 -13.00 1.68 22.57
CA LEU A 86 -13.45 3.03 22.20
C LEU A 86 -14.62 3.05 21.22
N GLY A 87 -14.96 1.89 20.64
CA GLY A 87 -15.81 1.82 19.46
C GLY A 87 -15.03 2.09 18.17
N GLU A 88 -15.61 1.69 17.04
CA GLU A 88 -14.90 1.61 15.76
C GLU A 88 -14.38 2.96 15.26
N LYS A 89 -15.24 3.99 15.19
CA LYS A 89 -14.88 5.31 14.67
C LYS A 89 -13.74 5.95 15.49
N ALA A 90 -13.89 5.95 16.82
CA ALA A 90 -12.89 6.53 17.73
C ALA A 90 -11.58 5.73 17.75
N ALA A 91 -11.63 4.43 17.51
CA ALA A 91 -10.45 3.59 17.38
C ALA A 91 -9.57 3.98 16.19
N TYR A 92 -10.17 4.14 15.01
CA TYR A 92 -9.45 4.57 13.81
C TYR A 92 -8.97 6.02 13.95
N GLU A 93 -9.81 6.93 14.46
CA GLU A 93 -9.40 8.30 14.73
C GLU A 93 -8.17 8.35 15.64
N LYS A 94 -8.18 7.60 16.76
CA LYS A 94 -7.02 7.50 17.65
C LYS A 94 -5.79 6.95 16.93
N LEU A 95 -5.92 5.87 16.14
CA LEU A 95 -4.81 5.32 15.36
C LEU A 95 -4.20 6.36 14.40
N PHE A 96 -5.03 7.21 13.80
CA PHE A 96 -4.67 8.20 12.79
C PHE A 96 -4.18 9.54 13.34
N THR A 97 -4.54 9.91 14.57
CA THR A 97 -4.24 11.25 15.10
C THR A 97 -3.41 11.27 16.38
N ASP A 98 -3.25 10.13 17.09
CA ASP A 98 -2.48 10.10 18.35
C ASP A 98 -1.02 10.56 18.15
N PRO A 99 -0.62 11.72 18.71
CA PRO A 99 0.73 12.26 18.55
C PRO A 99 1.79 11.39 19.22
N ALA A 100 1.45 10.73 20.34
CA ALA A 100 2.39 9.88 21.07
C ALA A 100 2.74 8.62 20.25
N ALA A 101 1.81 8.16 19.41
CA ALA A 101 2.04 7.06 18.49
C ALA A 101 2.97 7.42 17.32
N ASN A 102 3.28 8.70 17.10
CA ASN A 102 4.17 9.15 16.02
C ASN A 102 5.63 9.37 16.47
N LEU A 103 5.94 9.20 17.76
CA LEU A 103 7.30 9.37 18.29
C LEU A 103 8.21 8.21 17.88
N GLN A 104 9.39 8.52 17.34
CA GLN A 104 10.39 7.53 16.94
C GLN A 104 11.44 7.30 18.05
N PRO A 105 11.92 6.06 18.27
CA PRO A 105 11.43 4.81 17.68
C PRO A 105 10.09 4.37 18.31
N PRO A 106 9.29 3.53 17.63
CA PRO A 106 8.01 3.06 18.16
C PRO A 106 8.22 2.18 19.39
N LYS A 107 7.77 2.65 20.56
CA LYS A 107 7.90 1.93 21.84
C LYS A 107 6.68 1.09 22.21
N THR A 108 5.56 1.26 21.52
CA THR A 108 4.29 0.56 21.79
C THR A 108 3.75 -0.11 20.54
N HIS A 109 2.88 -1.11 20.72
CA HIS A 109 2.19 -1.77 19.61
C HIS A 109 1.38 -0.79 18.76
N LEU A 110 0.73 0.20 19.40
CA LEU A 110 0.02 1.28 18.73
C LEU A 110 0.96 2.16 17.89
N ALA A 111 2.08 2.60 18.46
CA ALA A 111 3.07 3.39 17.74
C ALA A 111 3.64 2.61 16.54
N ARG A 112 3.90 1.32 16.71
CA ARG A 112 4.38 0.45 15.63
C ARG A 112 3.32 0.27 14.53
N ALA A 113 2.06 0.02 14.89
CA ALA A 113 0.95 -0.07 13.94
C ALA A 113 0.77 1.24 13.15
N ARG A 114 0.85 2.38 13.82
CA ARG A 114 0.80 3.69 13.16
C ARG A 114 1.97 3.89 12.20
N GLN A 115 3.19 3.80 12.70
CA GLN A 115 4.40 4.18 11.95
C GLN A 115 4.73 3.22 10.81
N ARG A 116 4.54 1.91 11.01
CA ARG A 116 4.92 0.88 10.03
C ARG A 116 3.82 0.51 9.05
N VAL A 117 2.55 0.69 9.42
CA VAL A 117 1.41 0.24 8.60
C VAL A 117 0.51 1.41 8.22
N SER A 118 -0.05 2.13 9.22
CA SER A 118 -1.01 3.20 8.94
C SER A 118 -0.41 4.31 8.07
N ASN A 119 0.78 4.79 8.40
CA ASN A 119 1.44 5.86 7.65
C ASN A 119 1.70 5.45 6.19
N GLU A 120 2.15 4.21 5.98
CA GLU A 120 2.38 3.70 4.63
C GLU A 120 1.08 3.56 3.84
N PHE A 121 0.00 3.11 4.48
CA PHE A 121 -1.32 3.01 3.84
C PHE A 121 -1.92 4.39 3.55
N ILE A 122 -1.66 5.39 4.39
CA ILE A 122 -2.00 6.80 4.09
C ILE A 122 -1.24 7.27 2.85
N THR A 123 0.07 7.02 2.77
CA THR A 123 0.86 7.34 1.59
C THR A 123 0.35 6.61 0.34
N LEU A 124 0.00 5.33 0.45
CA LEU A 124 -0.59 4.56 -0.64
C LEU A 124 -1.93 5.15 -1.09
N ALA A 125 -2.83 5.45 -0.15
CA ALA A 125 -4.14 6.02 -0.47
C ALA A 125 -4.01 7.40 -1.14
N LEU A 126 -3.06 8.23 -0.70
CA LEU A 126 -2.73 9.49 -1.35
C LEU A 126 -2.13 9.29 -2.75
N ALA A 127 -1.28 8.27 -2.95
CA ALA A 127 -0.71 7.97 -4.26
C ALA A 127 -1.78 7.43 -5.24
N VAL A 128 -2.72 6.61 -4.76
CA VAL A 128 -3.78 6.04 -5.60
C VAL A 128 -4.90 7.05 -5.88
N GLY A 129 -5.27 7.88 -4.90
CA GLY A 129 -6.39 8.81 -5.02
C GLY A 129 -6.00 10.26 -5.35
N GLY A 130 -4.81 10.70 -4.95
CA GLY A 130 -4.39 12.11 -5.03
C GLY A 130 -4.25 12.65 -6.44
N PHE A 131 -3.77 11.86 -7.40
CA PHE A 131 -3.58 12.37 -8.76
C PHE A 131 -4.90 12.70 -9.47
N LYS A 132 -5.98 11.96 -9.20
CA LYS A 132 -7.28 12.17 -9.85
C LYS A 132 -7.99 13.43 -9.33
N THR A 133 -7.84 13.75 -8.05
CA THR A 133 -8.50 14.90 -7.40
C THR A 133 -7.96 16.26 -7.86
N PHE A 134 -6.69 16.35 -8.27
CA PHE A 134 -6.07 17.60 -8.75
C PHE A 134 -6.11 17.79 -10.28
N GLY A 135 -6.96 17.04 -11.00
CA GLY A 135 -7.09 17.15 -12.46
C GLY A 135 -5.91 16.57 -13.25
N ALA A 136 -4.94 15.95 -12.57
CA ALA A 136 -3.84 15.26 -13.22
C ALA A 136 -4.31 13.89 -13.73
N LYS A 137 -4.29 13.69 -15.05
CA LYS A 137 -4.39 12.35 -15.63
C LYS A 137 -3.11 11.60 -15.22
N ASN A 138 -3.24 10.45 -14.57
CA ASN A 138 -2.10 9.59 -14.25
C ASN A 138 -1.25 9.39 -15.51
N ALA A 139 0.01 9.86 -15.46
CA ALA A 139 0.96 9.61 -16.52
C ALA A 139 1.23 8.10 -16.61
N LEU A 140 1.32 7.60 -17.84
CA LEU A 140 1.55 6.21 -18.22
C LEU A 140 2.89 5.69 -17.65
N GLY A 141 2.88 5.27 -16.39
CA GLY A 141 3.97 4.59 -15.71
C GLY A 141 3.50 3.26 -15.13
N TYR A 142 4.41 2.30 -15.02
CA TYR A 142 4.17 0.89 -14.70
C TYR A 142 3.44 0.60 -13.35
N ILE A 143 3.14 1.63 -12.56
CA ILE A 143 2.36 1.52 -11.30
C ILE A 143 0.93 2.11 -11.45
N SER A 144 0.54 2.66 -12.61
CA SER A 144 -0.84 3.13 -12.87
C SER A 144 -1.25 3.15 -14.36
N GLY A 145 -0.54 2.44 -15.24
CA GLY A 145 -0.79 2.45 -16.69
C GLY A 145 -1.82 1.41 -17.15
N ALA A 146 -3.09 1.79 -17.21
CA ALA A 146 -4.05 1.09 -18.06
C ALA A 146 -3.73 1.42 -19.54
N ASN A 147 -3.39 0.39 -20.32
CA ASN A 147 -3.09 0.52 -21.74
C ASN A 147 -4.40 0.78 -22.53
N ILE A 148 -4.71 2.06 -22.78
CA ILE A 148 -5.76 2.43 -23.73
C ILE A 148 -5.08 2.58 -25.09
N ALA A 149 -5.51 1.77 -26.05
CA ALA A 149 -5.01 1.85 -27.42
C ALA A 149 -5.19 3.28 -27.97
N GLY A 150 -4.09 3.93 -28.33
CA GLY A 150 -4.07 5.21 -29.05
C GLY A 150 -3.74 6.48 -28.24
N ALA A 151 -3.39 6.38 -26.95
CA ALA A 151 -2.99 7.56 -26.15
C ALA A 151 -1.48 7.57 -25.85
N THR A 152 -0.70 8.38 -26.58
CA THR A 152 0.74 8.53 -26.35
C THR A 152 1.04 9.57 -25.26
N PRO A 153 1.85 9.26 -24.22
CA PRO A 153 2.09 10.13 -23.08
C PRO A 153 3.27 11.07 -23.32
N TYR A 154 3.14 12.06 -24.19
CA TYR A 154 4.11 13.16 -24.20
C TYR A 154 3.39 14.50 -24.18
N ARG A 155 3.96 15.45 -23.41
CA ARG A 155 3.58 16.85 -23.50
C ARG A 155 3.88 17.29 -24.93
N THR A 156 2.87 17.66 -25.69
CA THR A 156 3.06 18.44 -26.91
C THR A 156 3.66 19.77 -26.48
N ILE A 157 4.90 20.02 -26.88
CA ILE A 157 5.45 21.37 -26.82
C ILE A 157 4.67 22.13 -27.89
N GLU A 158 3.85 23.11 -27.47
CA GLU A 158 3.29 24.06 -28.41
C GLU A 158 4.45 24.95 -28.88
N ASP A 159 4.77 24.89 -30.16
CA ASP A 159 5.69 25.85 -30.78
C ASP A 159 5.02 27.24 -30.70
N VAL A 160 5.71 28.18 -30.05
CA VAL A 160 5.36 29.61 -30.04
C VAL A 160 5.90 30.27 -31.30
#